data_AF-A0A3M7ZWY7-F1
#
_entry.id   AF-A0A3M7ZWY7-F1
#
_cell.length_a   1.000
_cell.length_b   1.000
_cell.length_c   1.000
_cell.angle_alpha   90.00
_cell.angle_beta   90.00
_cell.angle_gamma   90.00
#
_symmetry.space_group_name_H-M   'P 1'
#
loop_
_entity.id
_entity.type
_entity.pdbx_description
1 polymer ?
#
loop_
_entity_poly.entity_id
_entity_poly.type
_entity_poly.pdbx_seq_one_letter_code
_entity_poly.pdbx_strand_id
1 'polypeptide(L)'
;MSARERGAVLRIRLTDSPVSRVGYWYATLVGFAWGFLWSRGRIELRRGLVVFTGMPKWTFGRGGSCVGACYLTDRNDGDVVLGHEAVHKAQWQKYGMLFPLLYWLSGRNPLKNRFEIEAGLEAGGYVRRRPGRVAHPGRDAASA
;
A
#
# COMPACT_ATOMS: atom_id res chain seq x y z
N MET A 1 -31.21 -25.59 -36.08
CA MET A 1 -29.87 -25.69 -35.46
C MET A 1 -28.98 -24.59 -36.01
N SER A 2 -28.51 -23.67 -35.16
CA SER A 2 -27.14 -23.12 -35.17
C SER A 2 -27.11 -21.89 -34.25
N ALA A 3 -26.82 -22.13 -32.98
CA ALA A 3 -26.53 -21.09 -32.02
C ALA A 3 -25.11 -20.58 -32.34
N ARG A 4 -25.00 -19.37 -32.89
CA ARG A 4 -23.72 -18.66 -32.96
C ARG A 4 -23.34 -18.27 -31.55
N GLU A 5 -22.44 -19.03 -30.95
CA GLU A 5 -21.73 -18.69 -29.72
C GLU A 5 -21.04 -17.33 -29.91
N ARG A 6 -21.63 -16.29 -29.33
CA ARG A 6 -20.98 -15.00 -29.20
C ARG A 6 -19.93 -15.16 -28.12
N GLY A 7 -18.70 -15.50 -28.53
CA GLY A 7 -17.53 -15.42 -27.66
C GLY A 7 -17.42 -14.00 -27.11
N ALA A 8 -17.82 -13.82 -25.84
CA ALA A 8 -17.69 -12.55 -25.16
C ALA A 8 -16.20 -12.28 -24.93
N VAL A 9 -15.62 -11.38 -25.71
CA VAL A 9 -14.24 -10.91 -25.50
C VAL A 9 -14.23 -10.06 -24.23
N LEU A 10 -13.86 -10.68 -23.10
CA LEU A 10 -13.75 -9.98 -21.81
C LEU A 10 -12.50 -9.07 -21.86
N ARG A 11 -12.69 -7.77 -22.12
CA ARG A 11 -11.63 -6.77 -21.97
C ARG A 11 -11.34 -6.56 -20.48
N ILE A 12 -10.45 -7.38 -19.93
CA ILE A 12 -9.95 -7.22 -18.56
C ILE A 12 -9.08 -5.97 -18.52
N ARG A 13 -9.57 -4.90 -17.88
CA ARG A 13 -8.68 -3.81 -17.45
C ARG A 13 -7.79 -4.37 -16.35
N LEU A 14 -6.47 -4.24 -16.48
CA LEU A 14 -5.51 -4.77 -15.49
C LEU A 14 -5.34 -3.86 -14.27
N THR A 15 -5.77 -2.61 -14.38
CA THR A 15 -5.76 -1.62 -13.30
C THR A 15 -7.17 -1.14 -13.02
N ASP A 16 -7.45 -0.88 -11.76
CA ASP A 16 -8.76 -0.45 -11.25
C ASP A 16 -9.90 -1.37 -11.72
N SER A 17 -9.70 -2.68 -11.49
CA SER A 17 -10.62 -3.72 -11.93
C SER A 17 -10.88 -4.77 -10.86
N PRO A 18 -11.87 -5.66 -11.06
CA PRO A 18 -12.11 -6.78 -10.16
C PRO A 18 -10.85 -7.65 -9.95
N VAL A 19 -10.02 -7.80 -10.98
CA VAL A 19 -8.75 -8.56 -10.88
C VAL A 19 -7.77 -7.85 -9.95
N SER A 20 -7.63 -6.52 -10.07
CA SER A 20 -6.81 -5.71 -9.15
C SER A 20 -7.30 -5.85 -7.71
N ARG A 21 -8.63 -5.85 -7.50
CA ARG A 21 -9.24 -6.04 -6.17
C ARG A 21 -8.97 -7.42 -5.58
N VAL A 22 -9.05 -8.49 -6.36
CA VAL A 22 -8.68 -9.84 -5.90
C VAL A 22 -7.19 -9.87 -5.51
N GLY A 23 -6.33 -9.25 -6.31
CA GLY A 23 -4.92 -9.11 -5.98
C GLY A 23 -4.67 -8.34 -4.69
N TYR A 24 -5.40 -7.24 -4.47
CA TYR A 24 -5.39 -6.48 -3.22
C TYR A 24 -5.80 -7.32 -2.01
N TRP A 25 -6.89 -8.08 -2.11
CA TRP A 25 -7.36 -8.94 -1.02
C TRP A 25 -6.39 -10.07 -0.71
N TYR A 26 -5.81 -10.69 -1.76
CA TYR A 26 -4.77 -11.69 -1.59
C TYR A 26 -3.54 -11.12 -0.87
N ALA A 27 -3.04 -9.96 -1.32
CA ALA A 27 -1.93 -9.27 -0.67
C ALA A 27 -2.26 -8.91 0.79
N THR A 28 -3.50 -8.48 1.05
CA THR A 28 -3.98 -8.18 2.41
C THR A 28 -3.96 -9.42 3.28
N LEU A 29 -4.41 -10.58 2.78
CA LEU A 29 -4.38 -11.84 3.52
C LEU A 29 -2.94 -12.26 3.85
N VAL A 30 -2.04 -12.17 2.86
CA VAL A 30 -0.61 -12.48 3.06
C VAL A 30 0.02 -11.53 4.09
N GLY A 31 -0.22 -10.23 3.95
CA GLY A 31 0.26 -9.21 4.88
C GLY A 31 -0.29 -9.41 6.29
N PHE A 32 -1.56 -9.80 6.41
CA PHE A 32 -2.20 -10.09 7.69
C PHE A 32 -1.58 -11.32 8.34
N ALA A 33 -1.44 -12.43 7.61
CA ALA A 33 -0.84 -13.66 8.12
C ALA A 33 0.61 -13.41 8.58
N TRP A 34 1.39 -12.67 7.79
CA TRP A 34 2.76 -12.30 8.13
C TRP A 34 2.83 -11.38 9.34
N GLY A 35 1.99 -10.34 9.37
CA GLY A 35 1.87 -9.42 10.51
C GLY A 35 1.49 -10.14 11.79
N PHE A 36 0.50 -11.02 11.72
CA PHE A 36 0.00 -11.79 12.86
C PHE A 36 1.07 -12.76 13.41
N LEU A 37 1.83 -13.41 12.53
CA LEU A 37 2.90 -14.33 12.93
C LEU A 37 4.01 -13.64 13.72
N TRP A 38 4.34 -12.39 13.36
CA TRP A 38 5.56 -11.72 13.82
C TRP A 38 5.31 -10.52 14.75
N SER A 39 4.10 -9.98 14.80
CA SER A 39 3.79 -8.84 15.66
C SER A 39 3.87 -9.22 17.13
N ARG A 40 4.50 -8.35 17.92
CA ARG A 40 4.59 -8.47 19.39
C ARG A 40 3.95 -7.28 20.09
N GLY A 41 3.33 -6.39 19.32
CA GLY A 41 2.76 -5.14 19.78
C GLY A 41 1.25 -5.11 19.60
N ARG A 42 0.71 -3.89 19.56
CA ARG A 42 -0.69 -3.63 19.27
C ARG A 42 -0.99 -3.89 17.79
N ILE A 43 -2.21 -4.37 17.54
CA ILE A 43 -2.81 -4.48 16.20
C ILE A 43 -4.02 -3.56 16.18
N GLU A 44 -4.00 -2.53 15.34
CA GLU A 44 -5.03 -1.50 15.32
C GLU A 44 -5.53 -1.23 13.91
N LEU A 45 -6.83 -0.98 13.75
CA LEU A 45 -7.40 -0.52 12.49
C LEU A 45 -7.35 1.01 12.44
N ARG A 46 -6.51 1.57 11.57
CA ARG A 46 -6.27 3.01 11.48
C ARG A 46 -6.23 3.48 10.03
N ARG A 47 -7.00 4.51 9.67
CA ARG A 47 -7.13 5.00 8.27
C ARG A 47 -7.43 3.86 7.27
N GLY A 48 -8.23 2.88 7.72
CA GLY A 48 -8.56 1.70 6.93
C GLY A 48 -7.38 0.75 6.64
N LEU A 49 -6.26 0.89 7.37
CA LEU A 49 -5.14 -0.05 7.40
C LEU A 49 -5.20 -0.89 8.67
N VAL A 50 -4.84 -2.17 8.56
CA VAL A 50 -4.53 -3.01 9.74
C VAL A 50 -3.06 -2.81 10.08
N VAL A 51 -2.79 -2.09 11.16
CA VAL A 51 -1.43 -1.70 11.59
C VAL A 51 -0.92 -2.72 12.59
N PHE A 52 0.17 -3.41 12.23
CA PHE A 52 0.90 -4.33 13.11
C PHE A 52 2.16 -3.63 13.64
N THR A 53 2.33 -3.60 14.95
CA THR A 53 3.48 -2.95 15.63
C THR A 53 4.41 -3.97 16.31
N GLY A 54 5.59 -3.53 16.75
CA GLY A 54 6.57 -4.36 17.46
C GLY A 54 7.22 -5.45 16.60
N MET A 55 7.08 -5.35 15.27
CA MET A 55 7.61 -6.34 14.34
C MET A 55 9.15 -6.40 14.37
N PRO A 56 9.78 -7.58 14.22
CA PRO A 56 11.22 -7.69 14.06
C PRO A 56 11.71 -6.95 12.81
N LYS A 57 12.85 -6.24 12.89
CA LYS A 57 13.35 -5.35 11.82
C LYS A 57 13.63 -6.04 10.47
N TRP A 58 13.80 -7.36 10.44
CA TRP A 58 14.02 -8.11 9.20
C TRP A 58 12.73 -8.47 8.46
N THR A 59 11.57 -8.26 9.08
CA THR A 59 10.25 -8.62 8.52
C THR A 59 9.61 -7.52 7.67
N PHE A 60 10.22 -6.32 7.64
CA PHE A 60 9.78 -5.17 6.85
C PHE A 60 10.99 -4.31 6.43
N GLY A 61 10.81 -3.41 5.47
CA GLY A 61 11.85 -2.49 5.02
C GLY A 61 11.85 -1.15 5.75
N ARG A 62 13.04 -0.53 5.94
CA ARG A 62 13.21 0.81 6.54
C ARG A 62 12.39 1.02 7.84
N GLY A 63 11.32 1.81 7.75
CA GLY A 63 10.45 2.19 8.86
C GLY A 63 9.13 1.42 8.87
N GLY A 64 8.78 0.73 7.78
CA GLY A 64 7.57 -0.06 7.67
C GLY A 64 7.31 -0.53 6.24
N SER A 65 6.33 -1.39 6.06
CA SER A 65 5.95 -1.89 4.73
C SER A 65 4.43 -2.05 4.62
N CYS A 66 3.85 -1.47 3.57
CA CYS A 66 2.45 -1.64 3.24
C CYS A 66 2.26 -2.83 2.28
N VAL A 67 1.48 -3.83 2.70
CA VAL A 67 1.13 -5.00 1.90
C VAL A 67 -0.38 -5.17 1.88
N GLY A 68 -1.01 -4.83 0.75
CA GLY A 68 -2.46 -4.73 0.66
C GLY A 68 -3.00 -3.66 1.62
N ALA A 69 -3.88 -4.05 2.53
CA ALA A 69 -4.40 -3.21 3.61
C ALA A 69 -3.56 -3.24 4.90
N CYS A 70 -2.48 -4.02 4.97
CA CYS A 70 -1.70 -4.19 6.19
C CYS A 70 -0.49 -3.26 6.19
N TYR A 71 -0.28 -2.54 7.30
CA TYR A 71 0.95 -1.80 7.54
C TYR A 71 1.77 -2.49 8.62
N LEU A 72 3.00 -2.86 8.27
CA LEU A 72 3.89 -3.65 9.09
C LEU A 72 5.03 -2.76 9.59
N THR A 73 5.13 -2.53 10.91
CA THR A 73 6.17 -1.68 11.48
C THR A 73 6.60 -2.13 12.88
N ASP A 74 7.72 -1.59 13.36
CA ASP A 74 8.12 -1.72 14.76
C ASP A 74 7.50 -0.59 15.61
N ARG A 75 7.80 0.68 15.28
CA ARG A 75 7.39 1.87 16.06
C ARG A 75 7.00 3.08 15.19
N ASN A 76 6.87 2.91 13.88
CA ASN A 76 6.63 4.03 12.97
C ASN A 76 5.13 4.14 12.65
N ASP A 77 4.29 4.25 13.66
CA ASP A 77 2.83 4.19 13.58
C ASP A 77 2.14 5.56 13.78
N GLY A 78 2.89 6.65 13.59
CA GLY A 78 2.38 8.02 13.72
C GLY A 78 1.39 8.42 12.62
N ASP A 79 0.51 9.37 12.92
CA ASP A 79 -0.61 9.77 12.03
C ASP A 79 -0.17 10.29 10.66
N VAL A 80 1.00 10.92 10.60
CA VAL A 80 1.58 11.46 9.37
C VAL A 80 2.00 10.32 8.44
N VAL A 81 2.77 9.35 8.95
CA VAL A 81 3.20 8.21 8.14
C VAL A 81 2.02 7.33 7.78
N LEU A 82 1.04 7.11 8.67
CA LEU A 82 -0.16 6.36 8.30
C LEU A 82 -0.99 7.05 7.20
N GLY A 83 -0.89 8.37 7.06
CA GLY A 83 -1.46 9.07 5.90
C GLY A 83 -0.74 8.70 4.60
N HIS A 84 0.59 8.57 4.63
CA HIS A 84 1.40 8.10 3.51
C HIS A 84 1.07 6.63 3.16
N GLU A 85 0.98 5.76 4.16
CA GLU A 85 0.62 4.35 3.95
C GLU A 85 -0.82 4.17 3.42
N ALA A 86 -1.75 5.07 3.75
CA ALA A 86 -3.10 5.04 3.20
C ALA A 86 -3.10 5.26 1.67
N VAL A 87 -2.16 6.04 1.15
CA VAL A 87 -1.98 6.18 -0.31
C VAL A 87 -1.43 4.89 -0.92
N HIS A 88 -0.48 4.23 -0.24
CA HIS A 88 -0.01 2.90 -0.69
C HIS A 88 -1.13 1.85 -0.68
N LYS A 89 -2.04 1.86 0.30
CA LYS A 89 -3.26 1.03 0.27
C LYS A 89 -4.10 1.34 -0.98
N ALA A 90 -4.34 2.61 -1.30
CA ALA A 90 -5.10 2.99 -2.50
C ALA A 90 -4.40 2.53 -3.79
N GLN A 91 -3.07 2.62 -3.85
CA GLN A 91 -2.27 2.09 -4.95
C GLN A 91 -2.40 0.56 -5.04
N TRP A 92 -2.36 -0.15 -3.91
CA TRP A 92 -2.62 -1.59 -3.87
C TRP A 92 -4.03 -1.93 -4.36
N GLN A 93 -5.06 -1.17 -4.01
CA GLN A 93 -6.43 -1.39 -4.52
C GLN A 93 -6.50 -1.19 -6.05
N LYS A 94 -5.78 -0.20 -6.57
CA LYS A 94 -5.75 0.15 -8.00
C LYS A 94 -4.94 -0.85 -8.84
N TYR A 95 -3.80 -1.33 -8.34
CA TYR A 95 -2.86 -2.14 -9.12
C TYR A 95 -2.85 -3.62 -8.71
N GLY A 96 -3.40 -3.97 -7.55
CA GLY A 96 -3.36 -5.33 -7.01
C GLY A 96 -1.94 -5.89 -6.99
N MET A 97 -1.77 -7.13 -7.42
CA MET A 97 -0.46 -7.80 -7.49
C MET A 97 0.50 -7.23 -8.55
N LEU A 98 0.06 -6.31 -9.42
CA LEU A 98 0.99 -5.59 -10.29
C LEU A 98 1.76 -4.51 -9.51
N PHE A 99 1.28 -4.10 -8.34
CA PHE A 99 1.87 -2.99 -7.60
C PHE A 99 3.35 -3.22 -7.25
N PRO A 100 3.78 -4.37 -6.67
CA PRO A 100 5.20 -4.59 -6.36
C PRO A 100 6.10 -4.52 -7.60
N LEU A 101 5.63 -5.06 -8.73
CA LEU A 101 6.38 -5.03 -9.99
C LEU A 101 6.52 -3.59 -10.51
N LEU A 102 5.41 -2.84 -10.56
CA LEU A 102 5.42 -1.45 -11.01
C LEU A 102 6.25 -0.57 -10.09
N TYR A 103 6.17 -0.80 -8.78
CA TYR A 103 6.96 -0.09 -7.77
C TYR A 103 8.46 -0.32 -8.01
N TRP A 104 8.87 -1.57 -8.22
CA TRP A 104 10.26 -1.92 -8.53
C TRP A 104 10.75 -1.27 -9.83
N LEU A 105 9.94 -1.32 -10.90
CA LEU A 105 10.25 -0.68 -12.18
C LEU A 105 10.33 0.85 -12.08
N SER A 106 9.64 1.47 -11.11
CA SER A 106 9.72 2.92 -10.84
C SER A 106 11.02 3.33 -10.15
N GLY A 107 11.91 2.38 -9.86
CA GLY A 107 13.26 2.61 -9.39
C GLY A 107 13.43 2.53 -7.89
N ARG A 108 14.66 2.21 -7.46
CA ARG A 108 15.05 2.08 -6.04
C ARG A 108 15.26 3.40 -5.32
N ASN A 109 15.42 4.51 -6.04
CA ASN A 109 15.56 5.83 -5.42
C ASN A 109 14.17 6.38 -5.09
N PRO A 110 13.79 6.48 -3.80
CA PRO A 110 12.45 6.92 -3.39
C PRO A 110 12.14 8.34 -3.84
N LEU A 111 13.15 9.21 -3.99
CA LEU A 111 12.97 10.59 -4.44
C LEU A 111 12.59 10.70 -5.93
N LYS A 112 12.72 9.60 -6.69
CA LYS A 112 12.35 9.51 -8.10
C LYS A 112 11.21 8.51 -8.34
N ASN A 113 10.87 7.70 -7.34
CA ASN A 113 9.83 6.71 -7.46
C ASN A 113 8.46 7.40 -7.42
N ARG A 114 7.70 7.31 -8.51
CA ARG A 114 6.40 7.99 -8.64
C ARG A 114 5.43 7.65 -7.51
N PHE A 115 5.46 6.43 -6.99
CA PHE A 115 4.54 5.97 -5.96
C PHE A 115 4.87 6.58 -4.59
N GLU A 116 6.16 6.74 -4.31
CA GLU A 116 6.67 7.42 -3.11
C GLU A 116 6.41 8.92 -3.15
N ILE A 117 6.60 9.54 -4.33
CA ILE A 117 6.27 10.94 -4.56
C ILE A 117 4.77 11.16 -4.37
N GLU A 118 3.93 10.29 -4.96
CA GLU A 118 2.48 10.35 -4.84
C GLU A 118 2.03 10.18 -3.39
N ALA A 119 2.61 9.23 -2.64
CA ALA A 119 2.29 9.00 -1.22
C ALA A 119 2.78 10.15 -0.31
N GLY A 120 3.72 10.96 -0.78
CA GLY A 120 4.22 12.14 -0.10
C GLY A 120 5.51 11.85 0.66
N LEU A 121 6.63 12.37 0.12
CA LEU A 121 7.98 12.12 0.65
C LEU A 121 8.21 12.68 2.06
N GLU A 122 7.58 13.82 2.41
CA GLU A 122 7.65 14.39 3.76
C GLU A 122 6.95 13.48 4.77
N ALA A 123 5.80 12.92 4.40
CA ALA A 123 5.02 12.05 5.25
C ALA A 123 5.67 10.67 5.43
N GLY A 124 6.34 10.16 4.39
CA GLY A 124 7.15 8.94 4.45
C GLY A 124 8.55 9.14 5.08
N GLY A 125 8.90 10.36 5.50
CA GLY A 125 10.18 10.65 6.15
C GLY A 125 11.42 10.60 5.22
N TYR A 126 11.23 10.73 3.91
CA TYR A 126 12.32 10.77 2.93
C TYR A 126 12.95 12.17 2.79
N VAL A 127 12.19 13.22 3.09
CA VAL A 127 12.67 14.59 3.08
C VAL A 127 12.32 15.29 4.38
N ARG A 128 13.16 16.23 4.80
CA ARG A 128 12.96 16.98 6.04
C ARG A 128 11.70 17.83 5.92
N ARG A 129 10.81 17.70 6.91
CA ARG A 129 9.64 18.56 7.04
C ARG A 129 10.08 20.03 7.17
N ARG A 130 9.48 20.91 6.37
CA ARG A 130 9.71 22.35 6.51
C ARG A 130 8.99 22.87 7.77
N PRO A 131 9.67 23.65 8.64
CA PRO A 131 9.02 24.28 9.78
C PRO A 131 7.79 25.09 9.35
N GLY A 132 6.67 24.95 10.06
CA GLY A 132 5.43 25.67 9.78
C GLY A 132 4.50 25.05 8.73
N ARG A 133 4.90 24.00 8.01
CA ARG A 133 4.02 23.29 7.05
C ARG A 133 3.47 21.99 7.67
N VAL A 134 2.17 21.75 7.57
CA VAL A 134 1.58 20.44 7.91
C VAL A 134 2.06 19.44 6.87
N ALA A 135 2.66 18.34 7.31
CA ALA A 135 3.04 17.26 6.40
C ALA A 135 1.75 16.66 5.82
N HIS A 136 1.57 16.81 4.51
CA HIS A 136 0.35 16.37 3.85
C HIS A 136 0.58 14.97 3.27
N PRO A 137 -0.23 13.97 3.62
CA PRO A 137 -0.26 12.74 2.85
C PRO A 137 -0.69 13.05 1.41
N GLY A 138 -0.25 12.20 0.49
CA GLY A 138 -0.55 12.25 -0.93
C GLY A 138 -2.03 12.44 -1.28
N ARG A 139 -2.27 12.88 -2.52
CA ARG A 139 -3.57 13.40 -3.01
C ARG A 139 -4.78 12.45 -2.89
N ASP A 140 -4.57 11.15 -2.62
CA ASP A 140 -5.64 10.13 -2.65
C ASP A 140 -5.96 9.48 -1.27
N ALA A 141 -5.41 10.00 -0.16
CA ALA A 141 -5.66 9.44 1.18
C ALA A 141 -7.10 9.63 1.70
N ALA A 142 -7.95 10.41 1.01
CA ALA A 142 -9.25 10.88 1.52
C ALA A 142 -10.45 9.96 1.21
N SER A 143 -10.26 8.88 0.44
CA SER A 143 -11.40 8.14 -0.17
C SER A 143 -11.39 6.61 0.05
N ALA A 144 -10.50 6.06 0.89
CA ALA A 144 -10.21 4.62 0.94
C ALA A 144 -10.42 3.95 2.32
#